data_AF-K1THT1-F1
#
_entry.id   AF-K1THT1-F1
#
_cell.length_a   1.000
_cell.length_b   1.000
_cell.length_c   1.000
_cell.angle_alpha   90.00
_cell.angle_beta   90.00
_cell.angle_gamma   90.00
#
_symmetry.space_group_name_H-M   'P 1'
#
loop_
_entity.id
_entity.type
_entity.pdbx_description
1 polymer ?
#
loop_
_entity_poly.entity_id
_entity_poly.type
_entity_poly.pdbx_seq_one_letter_code
_entity_poly.pdbx_strand_id
1 'polypeptide(L)'
;TGIPFIDNWLVGDQSLLPQELKDNKGHNVFYCLPLLLGIIGLLWQAYRGQKGIQQFWVVFFLFFMTGIAIVLYLNQTPSQPRERDYAYAGSFYAFAIWIGMGVAGLVRLLQDYAKMKELPAAAIVSVACLFVPVQMASQTWDDHDRSDRYMARDFGQNYLMSLQESGNPIIYTNGDNDTFPS
;
A
#
# COMPACT_ATOMS: atom_id res chain seq x y z
N THR A 1 9.82 -5.06 -7.49
CA THR A 1 10.20 -5.39 -6.09
C THR A 1 11.51 -4.76 -5.70
N GLY A 2 12.42 -4.45 -6.63
CA GLY A 2 13.77 -3.98 -6.36
C GLY A 2 14.83 -5.06 -6.30
N ILE A 3 14.41 -6.33 -6.39
CA ILE A 3 15.29 -7.48 -6.34
C ILE A 3 15.38 -7.98 -7.78
N PRO A 4 16.53 -7.81 -8.48
CA PRO A 4 16.66 -8.10 -9.90
C PRO A 4 16.23 -9.52 -10.28
N PHE A 5 16.46 -10.49 -9.39
CA PHE A 5 16.06 -11.88 -9.61
C PHE A 5 14.53 -12.09 -9.61
N ILE A 6 13.81 -11.44 -8.70
CA ILE A 6 12.35 -11.56 -8.59
C ILE A 6 11.68 -10.73 -9.68
N ASP A 7 12.23 -9.54 -9.97
CA ASP A 7 11.68 -8.65 -10.99
C ASP A 7 11.88 -9.19 -12.41
N ASN A 8 13.02 -9.82 -12.68
CA ASN A 8 13.28 -10.47 -13.96
C ASN A 8 12.37 -11.69 -14.19
N TRP A 9 11.96 -12.38 -13.12
CA TRP A 9 11.03 -13.51 -13.23
C TRP A 9 9.57 -13.08 -13.42
N LEU A 10 9.16 -11.97 -12.78
CA LEU A 10 7.77 -11.52 -12.77
C LEU A 10 7.43 -10.60 -13.96
N VAL A 11 8.36 -9.71 -14.35
CA VAL A 11 8.13 -8.64 -15.34
C VAL A 11 9.17 -8.64 -16.47
N GLY A 12 10.17 -9.53 -16.43
CA GLY A 12 11.25 -9.61 -17.42
C GLY A 12 12.44 -8.71 -17.09
N ASP A 13 13.50 -8.76 -17.92
CA ASP A 13 14.78 -8.11 -17.64
C ASP A 13 14.65 -6.57 -17.55
N GLN A 14 14.66 -6.07 -16.32
CA GLN A 14 14.52 -4.64 -16.01
C GLN A 14 15.70 -3.81 -16.55
N SER A 15 16.81 -4.43 -16.96
CA SER A 15 17.95 -3.73 -17.55
C SER A 15 17.71 -3.26 -19.00
N LEU A 16 16.70 -3.82 -19.67
CA LEU A 16 16.32 -3.50 -21.06
C LEU A 16 15.20 -2.44 -21.15
N LEU A 17 14.76 -1.88 -20.02
CA LEU A 17 13.72 -0.85 -20.01
C LEU A 17 14.21 0.44 -20.70
N PRO A 18 13.39 1.05 -21.59
CA PRO A 18 13.67 2.36 -22.18
C PRO A 18 13.96 3.41 -21.10
N GLN A 19 14.89 4.33 -21.37
CA GLN A 19 15.34 5.36 -20.43
C GLN A 19 14.17 6.12 -19.76
N GLU A 20 13.10 6.41 -20.53
CA GLU A 20 11.89 7.09 -20.07
C GLU A 20 11.10 6.32 -18.98
N LEU A 21 11.13 4.99 -18.98
CA LEU A 21 10.48 4.15 -17.96
C LEU A 21 11.39 3.90 -16.76
N LYS A 22 12.71 3.94 -16.97
CA LYS A 22 13.72 3.78 -15.94
C LYS A 22 13.88 5.04 -15.07
N ASP A 23 13.68 6.21 -15.69
CA ASP A 23 13.71 7.52 -15.04
C ASP A 23 12.30 7.99 -14.60
N ASN A 24 11.29 7.11 -14.67
CA ASN A 24 9.94 7.42 -14.21
C ASN A 24 9.91 7.52 -12.67
N LYS A 25 9.44 8.66 -12.15
CA LYS A 25 9.31 8.95 -10.71
C LYS A 25 8.49 7.90 -9.93
N GLY A 26 7.63 7.15 -10.61
CA GLY A 26 6.83 6.06 -10.02
C GLY A 26 7.54 4.72 -9.86
N HIS A 27 8.82 4.61 -10.24
CA HIS A 27 9.60 3.39 -10.06
C HIS A 27 10.04 3.21 -8.60
N ASN A 28 9.07 2.91 -7.73
CA ASN A 28 9.29 2.80 -6.30
C ASN A 28 9.71 1.38 -5.90
N VAL A 29 10.91 1.27 -5.36
CA VAL A 29 11.50 -0.01 -4.94
C VAL A 29 11.26 -0.22 -3.45
N PHE A 30 10.29 -1.05 -3.07
CA PHE A 30 9.95 -1.31 -1.65
C PHE A 30 10.51 -2.63 -1.08
N TYR A 31 11.32 -3.38 -1.85
CA TYR A 31 11.98 -4.64 -1.46
C TYR A 31 11.08 -5.73 -0.85
N CYS A 32 9.76 -5.61 -1.03
CA CYS A 32 8.76 -6.46 -0.37
C CYS A 32 8.93 -6.52 1.17
N LEU A 33 9.55 -5.52 1.80
CA LEU A 33 9.86 -5.54 3.23
C LEU A 33 8.61 -5.67 4.12
N PRO A 34 7.50 -4.95 3.85
CA PRO A 34 6.26 -5.13 4.60
C PRO A 34 5.67 -6.54 4.42
N LEU A 35 5.77 -7.09 3.20
CA LEU A 35 5.27 -8.43 2.88
C LEU A 35 6.06 -9.50 3.65
N LEU A 36 7.39 -9.39 3.66
CA LEU A 36 8.28 -10.31 4.39
C LEU A 36 8.01 -10.25 5.91
N LEU A 37 7.84 -9.06 6.48
CA LEU A 37 7.49 -8.91 7.90
C LEU A 37 6.13 -9.54 8.22
N GLY A 38 5.13 -9.35 7.35
CA GLY A 38 3.83 -10.00 7.48
C GLY A 38 3.93 -11.53 7.45
N ILE A 39 4.73 -12.10 6.54
CA ILE A 39 4.97 -13.55 6.47
C ILE A 39 5.67 -14.07 7.73
N ILE A 40 6.66 -13.35 8.25
CA ILE A 40 7.32 -13.72 9.51
C ILE A 40 6.30 -13.73 10.65
N GLY A 41 5.40 -12.74 10.70
CA GLY A 41 4.32 -12.68 11.69
C GLY A 41 3.33 -13.84 11.58
N LEU A 42 2.94 -14.19 10.36
CA LEU A 42 2.09 -15.35 10.07
C LEU A 42 2.72 -16.65 10.56
N LEU A 43 3.99 -16.89 10.20
CA LEU A 43 4.72 -18.09 10.62
C LEU A 43 4.85 -18.12 12.14
N TRP A 44 5.29 -17.03 12.76
CA TRP A 44 5.45 -16.95 14.21
C TRP A 44 4.13 -17.19 14.96
N GLN A 45 3.02 -16.65 14.44
CA GLN A 45 1.69 -16.87 15.00
C GLN A 45 1.28 -18.35 14.89
N ALA A 46 1.56 -19.01 13.76
CA ALA A 46 1.27 -20.43 13.56
C ALA A 46 2.10 -21.35 14.48
N TYR A 47 3.37 -20.98 14.77
CA TYR A 47 4.25 -21.75 15.65
C TYR A 47 3.98 -21.56 17.16
N ARG A 48 3.09 -20.62 17.55
CA ARG A 48 2.76 -20.34 18.97
C ARG A 48 1.72 -21.27 19.61
N GLY A 49 1.40 -22.40 18.97
CA GLY A 49 0.46 -23.41 19.47
C GLY A 49 -1.01 -23.03 19.30
N GLN A 50 -1.90 -23.71 20.03
CA GLN A 50 -3.36 -23.64 19.80
C GLN A 50 -3.94 -22.21 19.86
N LYS A 51 -3.48 -21.37 20.79
CA LYS A 51 -3.92 -19.96 20.88
C LYS A 51 -3.47 -19.13 19.68
N GLY A 52 -2.26 -19.40 19.16
CA GLY A 52 -1.75 -18.74 17.96
C GLY A 52 -2.57 -19.09 16.73
N ILE A 53 -2.92 -20.37 16.56
CA ILE A 53 -3.77 -20.84 15.46
C ILE A 53 -5.17 -20.23 15.52
N GLN A 54 -5.77 -20.12 16.71
CA GLN A 54 -7.08 -19.46 16.86
C GLN A 54 -7.02 -17.98 16.44
N GLN A 55 -6.01 -17.24 16.92
CA GLN A 55 -5.82 -15.85 16.52
C GLN A 55 -5.53 -15.71 15.02
N PHE A 56 -4.78 -16.65 14.44
CA PHE A 56 -4.51 -16.69 13.01
C PHE A 56 -5.79 -16.77 12.23
N TRP A 57 -6.70 -17.68 12.58
CA TRP A 57 -7.98 -17.82 11.90
C TRP A 57 -8.83 -16.55 11.99
N VAL A 58 -8.86 -15.88 13.15
CA VAL A 58 -9.60 -14.62 13.32
C VAL A 58 -9.06 -13.54 12.36
N VAL A 59 -7.74 -13.32 12.33
CA VAL A 59 -7.13 -12.32 11.45
C VAL A 59 -7.23 -12.73 9.98
N PHE A 60 -7.11 -14.02 9.68
CA PHE A 60 -7.27 -14.56 8.33
C PHE A 60 -8.68 -14.35 7.79
N PHE A 61 -9.71 -14.65 8.57
CA PHE A 61 -11.10 -14.38 8.16
C PHE A 61 -11.36 -12.89 8.00
N LEU A 62 -10.81 -12.04 8.86
CA LEU A 62 -10.89 -10.60 8.68
C LEU A 62 -10.26 -10.17 7.34
N PHE A 63 -9.03 -10.62 7.05
CA PHE A 63 -8.32 -10.36 5.81
C PHE A 63 -9.10 -10.86 4.58
N PHE A 64 -9.58 -12.10 4.65
CA PHE A 64 -10.31 -12.74 3.56
C PHE A 64 -11.62 -12.02 3.25
N MET A 65 -12.42 -11.75 4.28
CA MET A 65 -13.74 -11.11 4.13
C MET A 65 -13.63 -9.66 3.67
N THR A 66 -12.61 -8.93 4.11
CA THR A 66 -12.40 -7.51 3.78
C THR A 66 -11.50 -7.28 2.56
N GLY A 67 -11.03 -8.36 1.92
CA GLY A 67 -10.16 -8.31 0.76
C GLY A 67 -10.68 -9.20 -0.36
N ILE A 68 -10.27 -10.47 -0.34
CA ILE A 68 -10.54 -11.44 -1.42
C ILE A 68 -12.04 -11.64 -1.66
N ALA A 69 -12.85 -11.72 -0.60
CA ALA A 69 -14.28 -11.90 -0.74
C ALA A 69 -14.95 -10.72 -1.47
N ILE A 70 -14.47 -9.49 -1.23
CA ILE A 70 -14.94 -8.28 -1.92
C ILE A 70 -14.56 -8.33 -3.41
N VAL A 71 -13.34 -8.79 -3.74
CA VAL A 71 -12.91 -8.97 -5.14
C VAL A 71 -13.83 -9.96 -5.87
N LEU A 72 -14.08 -11.13 -5.27
CA LEU A 72 -14.93 -12.17 -5.85
C LEU A 72 -16.39 -11.71 -5.96
N TYR A 73 -16.88 -10.98 -4.96
CA TYR A 73 -18.26 -10.48 -4.94
C TYR A 73 -18.51 -9.40 -5.98
N LEU A 74 -17.56 -8.46 -6.12
CA LEU A 74 -17.72 -7.34 -7.04
C LEU A 74 -17.42 -7.70 -8.49
N ASN A 75 -16.78 -8.85 -8.76
CA ASN A 75 -16.40 -9.35 -10.09
C ASN A 75 -16.00 -8.20 -11.04
N GLN A 76 -15.07 -7.36 -10.58
CA GLN A 76 -14.74 -6.11 -11.26
C GLN A 76 -14.23 -6.40 -12.67
N THR A 77 -14.85 -5.80 -13.68
CA THR A 77 -14.37 -5.87 -15.05
C THR A 77 -13.06 -5.07 -15.16
N PRO A 78 -12.02 -5.62 -15.81
CA PRO A 78 -10.64 -5.09 -15.76
C PRO A 78 -10.43 -3.70 -16.39
N SER A 79 -11.48 -3.08 -16.94
CA SER A 79 -11.41 -1.90 -17.80
C SER A 79 -12.24 -0.71 -17.29
N GLN A 80 -12.48 -0.60 -15.98
CA GLN A 80 -13.03 0.62 -15.38
C GLN A 80 -11.90 1.45 -14.77
N PRO A 81 -11.68 2.70 -15.21
CA PRO A 81 -10.58 3.54 -14.68
C PRO A 81 -10.86 4.10 -13.27
N ARG A 82 -11.87 3.56 -12.57
CA ARG A 82 -12.15 3.87 -11.17
C ARG A 82 -11.41 2.89 -10.28
N GLU A 83 -10.28 3.32 -9.75
CA GLU A 83 -9.52 2.62 -8.73
C GLU A 83 -10.37 2.52 -7.45
N ARG A 84 -10.71 1.30 -7.01
CA ARG A 84 -11.54 1.03 -5.82
C ARG A 84 -10.72 0.54 -4.63
N ASP A 85 -9.46 0.98 -4.56
CA ASP A 85 -8.49 0.50 -3.57
C ASP A 85 -8.93 0.74 -2.12
N TYR A 86 -9.77 1.76 -1.90
CA TYR A 86 -10.41 2.05 -0.61
C TYR A 86 -11.32 0.91 -0.11
N ALA A 87 -11.89 0.10 -1.00
CA ALA A 87 -12.71 -1.04 -0.64
C ALA A 87 -11.90 -2.15 0.06
N TYR A 88 -10.58 -2.16 -0.13
CA TYR A 88 -9.67 -3.15 0.41
C TYR A 88 -8.91 -2.66 1.66
N ALA A 89 -9.20 -1.44 2.15
CA ALA A 89 -8.59 -0.87 3.35
C ALA A 89 -8.59 -1.82 4.56
N GLY A 90 -9.69 -2.56 4.75
CA GLY A 90 -9.79 -3.56 5.82
C GLY A 90 -8.76 -4.68 5.72
N SER A 91 -8.47 -5.15 4.50
CA SER A 91 -7.46 -6.19 4.28
C SER A 91 -6.04 -5.69 4.54
N PHE A 92 -5.76 -4.41 4.24
CA PHE A 92 -4.48 -3.78 4.58
C PHE A 92 -4.29 -3.67 6.11
N TYR A 93 -5.33 -3.29 6.85
CA TYR A 93 -5.27 -3.27 8.32
C TYR A 93 -5.08 -4.67 8.91
N ALA A 94 -5.79 -5.67 8.38
CA ALA A 94 -5.60 -7.06 8.80
C ALA A 94 -4.17 -7.53 8.55
N PHE A 95 -3.58 -7.17 7.40
CA PHE A 95 -2.19 -7.47 7.10
C PHE A 95 -1.20 -6.73 8.01
N ALA A 96 -1.49 -5.48 8.39
CA ALA A 96 -0.68 -4.72 9.35
C ALA A 96 -0.60 -5.38 10.74
N ILE A 97 -1.64 -6.10 11.16
CA ILE A 97 -1.61 -6.90 12.39
C ILE A 97 -0.55 -8.00 12.29
N TRP A 98 -0.45 -8.69 11.14
CA TRP A 98 0.61 -9.66 10.90
C TRP A 98 2.00 -9.03 10.88
N ILE A 99 2.16 -7.85 10.28
CA ILE A 99 3.43 -7.10 10.34
C ILE A 99 3.83 -6.84 11.80
N GLY A 100 2.91 -6.34 12.63
CA GLY A 100 3.18 -6.07 14.05
C GLY A 100 3.58 -7.33 14.83
N MET A 101 2.91 -8.46 14.57
CA MET A 101 3.31 -9.75 15.15
C MET A 101 4.66 -10.23 14.61
N GLY A 102 5.00 -9.93 13.36
CA GLY A 102 6.32 -10.19 12.77
C GLY A 102 7.44 -9.45 13.50
N VAL A 103 7.23 -8.19 13.85
CA VAL A 103 8.16 -7.42 14.70
C VAL A 103 8.35 -8.07 16.06
N ALA A 104 7.26 -8.44 16.73
CA ALA A 104 7.33 -9.14 18.01
C ALA A 104 8.03 -10.51 17.90
N GLY A 105 7.82 -11.21 16.78
CA GLY A 105 8.50 -12.47 16.45
C GLY A 105 10.00 -12.30 16.25
N LEU A 106 10.43 -11.25 15.56
CA LEU A 106 11.84 -10.89 15.39
C LEU A 106 12.52 -10.57 16.72
N VAL A 107 11.86 -9.81 17.60
CA VAL A 107 12.36 -9.53 18.96
C VAL A 107 12.58 -10.83 19.72
N ARG A 108 11.61 -11.74 19.69
CA ARG A 108 11.69 -13.06 20.34
C ARG A 108 12.84 -13.89 19.76
N LEU A 109 12.98 -13.91 18.43
CA LEU A 109 14.05 -14.65 17.76
C LEU A 109 15.43 -14.12 18.16
N LEU A 110 15.61 -12.80 18.25
CA LEU A 110 16.84 -12.19 18.76
C LEU A 110 17.13 -12.52 20.22
N GLN A 111 16.11 -12.56 21.07
CA GLN A 111 16.25 -13.00 22.46
C GLN A 111 16.70 -14.47 22.53
N ASP A 112 16.09 -15.34 21.74
CA ASP A 112 16.34 -16.79 21.80
C ASP A 112 17.68 -17.18 21.14
N TYR A 113 18.03 -16.60 19.98
CA TYR A 113 19.26 -16.92 19.23
C TYR A 113 20.48 -16.14 19.71
N ALA A 114 20.35 -14.82 19.91
CA ALA A 114 21.47 -13.98 20.33
C ALA A 114 21.62 -13.90 21.86
N LYS A 115 20.73 -14.56 22.62
CA LYS A 115 20.67 -14.52 24.10
C LYS A 115 20.67 -13.09 24.65
N MET A 116 20.13 -12.15 23.87
CA MET A 116 20.04 -10.74 24.25
C MET A 116 18.90 -10.55 25.26
N LYS A 117 19.08 -9.58 26.17
CA LYS A 117 18.01 -9.15 27.07
C LYS A 117 16.86 -8.53 26.27
N GLU A 118 15.66 -8.55 26.86
CA GLU A 118 14.44 -8.12 26.17
C GLU A 118 14.48 -6.66 25.69
N LEU A 119 14.89 -5.74 26.56
CA LEU A 119 15.00 -4.31 26.24
C LEU A 119 15.90 -4.01 25.02
N PRO A 120 17.17 -4.46 24.97
CA PRO A 120 18.03 -4.19 23.82
C PRO A 120 17.55 -4.90 22.54
N ALA A 121 17.02 -6.12 22.64
CA ALA A 121 16.46 -6.82 21.47
C ALA A 121 15.25 -6.06 20.90
N ALA A 122 14.34 -5.59 21.77
CA ALA A 122 13.20 -4.78 21.37
C ALA A 122 13.64 -3.47 20.72
N ALA A 123 14.58 -2.75 21.34
CA ALA A 123 15.08 -1.47 20.82
C ALA A 123 15.71 -1.63 19.42
N ILE A 124 16.58 -2.61 19.23
CA ILE A 124 17.25 -2.86 17.94
C ILE A 124 16.23 -3.18 16.86
N VAL A 125 15.29 -4.10 17.13
CA VAL A 125 14.29 -4.50 16.14
C VAL A 125 13.32 -3.36 15.85
N SER A 126 12.88 -2.60 16.85
CA SER A 126 12.01 -1.44 16.63
C SER A 126 12.68 -0.38 15.76
N VAL A 127 13.95 -0.06 16.02
CA VAL A 127 14.73 0.87 15.19
C VAL A 127 14.91 0.31 13.77
N ALA A 128 15.22 -0.98 13.63
CA ALA A 128 15.33 -1.63 12.32
C ALA A 128 14.01 -1.58 11.53
N CYS A 129 12.88 -1.86 12.20
CA CYS A 129 11.57 -1.84 11.57
C CYS A 129 11.08 -0.42 11.23
N LEU A 130 11.56 0.62 11.92
CA LEU A 130 11.27 2.02 11.57
C LEU A 130 11.91 2.43 10.23
N PHE A 131 12.98 1.77 9.79
CA PHE A 131 13.53 2.05 8.46
C PHE A 131 12.58 1.62 7.33
N VAL A 132 11.67 0.67 7.55
CA VAL A 132 10.70 0.23 6.53
C VAL A 132 9.74 1.36 6.13
N PRO A 133 8.97 1.98 7.05
CA PRO A 133 8.08 3.09 6.69
C PRO A 133 8.86 4.34 6.27
N VAL A 134 10.06 4.59 6.80
CA VAL A 134 10.91 5.72 6.36
C VAL A 134 11.35 5.54 4.91
N GLN A 135 11.75 4.32 4.54
CA GLN A 135 12.09 3.99 3.16
C GLN A 135 10.88 4.10 2.24
N MET A 136 9.72 3.59 2.68
CA MET A 136 8.47 3.71 1.92
C MET A 136 8.07 5.17 1.71
N ALA A 137 8.13 5.99 2.76
CA ALA A 137 7.83 7.41 2.68
C ALA A 137 8.81 8.15 1.75
N SER A 138 10.10 7.88 1.86
CA SER A 138 11.13 8.52 1.01
C SER A 138 10.94 8.20 -0.47
N GLN A 139 10.56 6.97 -0.81
CA GLN A 139 10.28 6.59 -2.22
C GLN A 139 8.98 7.23 -2.70
N THR A 140 7.95 7.25 -1.87
CA THR A 140 6.61 7.72 -2.27
C THR A 140 6.49 9.25 -2.34
N TRP A 141 7.41 9.99 -1.71
CA TRP A 141 7.30 11.44 -1.51
C TRP A 141 7.38 12.26 -2.82
N ASP A 142 8.31 11.94 -3.73
CA ASP A 142 8.46 12.69 -4.99
C ASP A 142 7.35 12.33 -6.01
N ASP A 143 6.80 11.12 -5.91
CA ASP A 143 5.75 10.61 -6.80
C ASP A 143 4.34 11.12 -6.41
N HIS A 144 4.16 11.52 -5.15
CA HIS A 144 2.91 12.08 -4.61
C HIS A 144 2.92 13.61 -4.44
N ASP A 145 3.99 14.29 -4.85
CA ASP A 145 4.00 15.75 -4.85
C ASP A 145 3.01 16.26 -5.91
N ARG A 146 1.90 16.85 -5.44
CA ARG A 146 0.83 17.42 -6.27
C ARG A 146 0.91 18.95 -6.34
N SER A 147 2.00 19.54 -5.88
CA SER A 147 2.15 21.00 -5.71
C SER A 147 1.93 21.79 -7.00
N ASP A 148 2.16 21.19 -8.18
CA ASP A 148 1.98 21.85 -9.48
C ASP A 148 0.69 21.49 -10.23
N ARG A 149 -0.29 20.86 -9.58
CA ARG A 149 -1.58 20.51 -10.21
C ARG A 149 -2.57 21.68 -10.19
N TYR A 150 -2.32 22.69 -11.02
CA TYR A 150 -3.22 23.86 -11.15
C TYR A 150 -4.44 23.60 -12.04
N MET A 151 -4.43 22.54 -12.86
CA MET A 151 -5.46 22.28 -13.87
C MET A 151 -6.89 22.28 -13.30
N ALA A 152 -7.12 21.65 -12.14
CA ALA A 152 -8.45 21.62 -11.51
C ALA A 152 -8.86 23.00 -10.95
N ARG A 153 -7.90 23.77 -10.42
CA ARG A 153 -8.13 25.13 -9.92
C ARG A 153 -8.46 26.07 -11.07
N ASP A 154 -7.67 26.02 -12.14
CA ASP A 154 -7.80 26.91 -13.28
C ASP A 154 -9.06 26.57 -14.10
N PHE A 155 -9.43 25.28 -14.20
CA PHE A 155 -10.71 24.86 -14.77
C PHE A 155 -11.89 25.36 -13.94
N GLY A 156 -11.83 25.24 -12.60
CA GLY A 156 -12.84 25.80 -11.70
C GLY A 156 -12.97 27.32 -11.82
N GLN A 157 -11.85 28.04 -11.93
CA GLN A 157 -11.84 29.49 -12.15
C GLN A 157 -12.46 29.87 -13.49
N ASN A 158 -12.14 29.17 -14.58
CA ASN A 158 -12.73 29.41 -15.89
C ASN A 158 -14.26 29.19 -15.89
N TYR A 159 -14.75 28.16 -15.19
CA TYR A 159 -16.19 27.95 -15.03
C TYR A 159 -16.84 29.12 -14.30
N LEU A 160 -16.26 29.59 -13.18
CA LEU A 160 -16.82 30.69 -12.39
C LEU A 160 -16.76 32.04 -13.11
N MET A 161 -15.70 32.32 -13.87
CA MET A 161 -15.54 33.55 -14.66
C MET A 161 -16.51 33.66 -15.83
N SER A 162 -17.07 32.53 -16.29
CA SER A 162 -18.06 32.49 -17.38
C SER A 162 -19.51 32.72 -16.92
N LEU A 163 -19.75 32.85 -15.60
CA LEU A 163 -21.08 33.00 -15.02
C LEU A 163 -21.49 34.47 -14.95
N GLN A 164 -22.80 34.70 -15.01
CA GLN A 164 -23.37 36.02 -14.79
C GLN A 164 -23.20 36.44 -13.33
N GLU A 165 -22.64 37.64 -13.08
CA GLU A 165 -22.36 38.16 -11.73
C GLU A 165 -23.63 38.47 -10.90
N SER A 166 -24.80 38.56 -11.55
CA SER A 166 -26.08 38.85 -10.92
C SER A 166 -27.16 37.89 -11.41
N GLY A 167 -28.03 37.41 -10.51
CA GLY A 167 -29.20 36.61 -10.88
C GLY A 167 -29.18 35.15 -10.44
N ASN A 168 -28.35 34.77 -9.45
CA ASN A 168 -28.22 33.39 -8.94
C ASN A 168 -27.93 32.37 -10.07
N PRO A 169 -26.74 32.44 -10.71
CA PRO A 169 -26.39 31.51 -11.78
C PRO A 169 -26.40 30.06 -11.26
N ILE A 170 -27.17 29.20 -11.94
CA ILE A 170 -27.24 27.77 -11.65
C ILE A 170 -26.22 27.06 -12.55
N ILE A 171 -25.26 26.38 -11.92
CA ILE A 171 -24.21 25.62 -12.61
C ILE A 171 -24.58 24.16 -12.62
N TYR A 172 -24.66 23.56 -13.81
CA TYR A 172 -24.75 22.11 -13.96
C TYR A 172 -23.33 21.56 -14.14
N THR A 173 -22.86 20.77 -13.17
CA THR A 173 -21.58 20.06 -13.28
C THR A 173 -21.87 18.58 -13.49
N ASN A 174 -21.52 18.04 -14.65
CA ASN A 174 -21.50 16.58 -14.86
C ASN A 174 -20.17 16.03 -14.33
N GLY A 175 -19.98 16.10 -13.01
CA GLY A 175 -18.69 15.87 -12.34
C GLY A 175 -18.10 14.45 -12.44
N ASP A 176 -18.72 13.53 -13.18
CA ASP A 176 -18.25 12.15 -13.33
C ASP A 176 -18.19 11.68 -14.81
N ASN A 177 -18.94 12.29 -15.74
CA ASN A 177 -19.18 11.71 -17.07
C ASN A 177 -18.39 12.35 -18.23
N ASP A 178 -17.64 13.43 -17.99
CA ASP A 178 -16.85 14.12 -19.03
C ASP A 178 -15.37 13.68 -19.08
N THR A 179 -14.95 12.76 -18.21
CA THR A 179 -13.54 12.29 -18.14
C THR A 179 -13.34 10.85 -18.64
N PHE A 180 -14.42 10.15 -18.97
CA PHE A 180 -14.37 8.78 -19.49
C PHE A 180 -14.98 8.80 -20.90
N PRO A 181 -14.18 8.71 -21.97
CA PRO A 181 -14.76 8.41 -23.27
C PRO A 181 -15.37 7.01 -23.19
N SER A 182 -16.67 6.94 -23.48
CA SER A 182 -17.38 5.68 -23.79
C SER A 182 -16.78 4.99 -24.99
#